data_AF-A0A352A6W8-F1
#
_entry.id   AF-A0A352A6W8-F1
#
_cell.length_a   1.000
_cell.length_b   1.000
_cell.length_c   1.000
_cell.angle_alpha   90.00
_cell.angle_beta   90.00
_cell.angle_gamma   90.00
#
_symmetry.space_group_name_H-M   'P 1'
#
loop_
_entity.id
_entity.type
_entity.pdbx_description
1 polymer ?
#
loop_
_entity_poly.entity_id
_entity_poly.type
_entity_poly.pdbx_seq_one_letter_code
_entity_poly.pdbx_strand_id
1 'polypeptide(L)'
;LKVFGNDYDTVDGTGVRDYIHVVDLAKGHVDAIRNIKNGVNIYNLGTGHGTSVLQLINTFIDVNNIEIPFEIVGRRAGDIAECYADATKAEKELGWTAKHTVEDMVRDSWRFEKANKNYK
;
A
#
# COMPACT_ATOMS: atom_id res chain seq x y z
N LEU A 1 6.39 -3.48 -17.20
CA LEU A 1 5.73 -2.55 -16.25
C LEU A 1 6.24 -1.12 -16.52
N LYS A 2 5.43 -0.08 -16.37
CA LYS A 2 5.89 1.33 -16.51
C LYS A 2 5.95 2.00 -15.13
N VAL A 3 7.08 2.61 -14.80
CA VAL A 3 7.32 3.40 -13.58
C VAL A 3 7.29 4.88 -13.98
N PHE A 4 6.39 5.68 -13.40
CA PHE A 4 6.13 7.05 -13.83
C PHE A 4 6.93 8.05 -12.98
N GLY A 5 7.99 8.61 -13.55
CA GLY A 5 8.89 9.55 -12.89
C GLY A 5 9.94 8.86 -12.01
N ASN A 6 11.14 9.43 -11.99
CA ASN A 6 12.29 9.02 -11.17
C ASN A 6 13.09 10.23 -10.67
N ASP A 7 12.45 11.40 -10.64
CA ASP A 7 13.03 12.70 -10.36
C ASP A 7 12.22 13.50 -9.32
N TYR A 8 11.36 12.81 -8.55
CA TYR A 8 10.73 13.39 -7.37
C TYR A 8 11.75 13.57 -6.23
N ASP A 9 11.47 14.47 -5.30
CA ASP A 9 12.27 14.63 -4.07
C ASP A 9 11.87 13.54 -3.06
N THR A 10 12.25 12.29 -3.35
CA THR A 10 11.95 11.09 -2.55
C THR A 10 13.18 10.20 -2.45
N VAL A 11 13.13 9.16 -1.62
CA VAL A 11 14.28 8.27 -1.31
C VAL A 11 15.00 7.70 -2.54
N ASP A 12 14.30 7.48 -3.65
CA ASP A 12 14.88 6.94 -4.90
C ASP A 12 14.37 7.66 -6.17
N GLY A 13 13.77 8.83 -5.99
CA GLY A 13 13.20 9.62 -7.07
C GLY A 13 11.84 9.15 -7.58
N THR A 14 11.35 7.98 -7.16
CA THR A 14 10.02 7.49 -7.55
C THR A 14 8.95 7.81 -6.51
N GLY A 15 7.67 7.77 -6.91
CA GLY A 15 6.58 8.13 -6.00
C GLY A 15 6.50 7.22 -4.77
N VAL A 16 6.28 7.81 -3.60
CA VAL A 16 6.15 7.11 -2.30
C VAL A 16 4.70 7.07 -1.86
N ARG A 17 4.20 5.88 -1.50
CA ARG A 17 2.82 5.64 -1.07
C ARG A 17 2.76 4.78 0.18
N ASP A 18 1.70 4.97 0.98
CA ASP A 18 1.33 4.06 2.06
C ASP A 18 0.51 2.89 1.50
N TYR A 19 1.19 1.77 1.25
CA TYR A 19 0.53 0.52 0.86
C TYR A 19 0.00 -0.18 2.11
N ILE A 20 -1.26 -0.58 2.07
CA ILE A 20 -1.94 -1.29 3.15
C ILE A 20 -2.44 -2.64 2.66
N HIS A 21 -2.25 -3.68 3.46
CA HIS A 21 -2.76 -5.01 3.16
C HIS A 21 -4.29 -5.00 3.20
N VAL A 22 -4.93 -5.50 2.14
CA VAL A 22 -6.39 -5.42 1.98
C VAL A 22 -7.16 -6.08 3.13
N VAL A 23 -6.61 -7.14 3.72
CA VAL A 23 -7.21 -7.79 4.91
C VAL A 23 -7.16 -6.90 6.15
N ASP A 24 -6.11 -6.09 6.34
CA ASP A 24 -6.07 -5.14 7.46
C ASP A 24 -7.09 -4.02 7.25
N LEU A 25 -7.19 -3.52 6.02
CA LEU A 25 -8.22 -2.56 5.66
C LEU A 25 -9.63 -3.11 5.93
N ALA A 26 -9.89 -4.37 5.54
CA ALA A 26 -11.17 -5.04 5.80
C ALA A 26 -11.46 -5.17 7.31
N LYS A 27 -10.47 -5.55 8.12
CA LYS A 27 -10.60 -5.58 9.59
C LYS A 27 -10.88 -4.20 10.16
N GLY A 28 -10.29 -3.15 9.60
CA GLY A 28 -10.56 -1.76 10.01
C GLY A 28 -12.01 -1.36 9.83
N HIS A 29 -12.68 -1.86 8.79
CA HIS A 29 -14.12 -1.65 8.61
C HIS A 29 -14.94 -2.36 9.70
N VAL A 30 -14.56 -3.59 10.08
CA VAL A 30 -15.23 -4.32 11.17
C VAL A 30 -15.06 -3.59 12.50
N ASP A 31 -13.85 -3.09 12.79
CA ASP A 31 -13.57 -2.36 14.03
C ASP A 31 -14.27 -0.98 14.04
N ALA A 32 -14.42 -0.32 12.89
CA ALA A 32 -15.24 0.88 12.76
C ALA A 32 -16.72 0.62 13.05
N ILE A 33 -17.29 -0.49 12.56
CA ILE A 33 -18.68 -0.88 12.84
C ILE A 33 -18.86 -1.19 14.33
N ARG A 34 -17.92 -1.90 14.96
CA ARG A 34 -17.96 -2.22 16.40
C ARG A 34 -17.88 -0.98 17.28
N ASN A 35 -17.20 0.06 16.82
CA ASN A 35 -17.02 1.33 17.53
C ASN A 35 -17.89 2.45 16.93
N ILE A 36 -19.07 2.12 16.38
CA ILE A 36 -19.95 3.12 15.77
C ILE A 36 -20.36 4.17 16.81
N LYS A 37 -20.10 5.43 16.48
CA LYS A 37 -20.49 6.61 17.28
C LYS A 37 -21.45 7.46 16.47
N ASN A 38 -22.35 8.17 17.16
CA ASN A 38 -23.23 9.14 16.52
C ASN A 38 -22.41 10.25 15.84
N GLY A 39 -22.96 10.83 14.77
CA GLY A 39 -22.31 11.88 14.00
C GLY A 39 -21.32 11.36 12.97
N VAL A 40 -20.43 12.25 12.51
CA VAL A 40 -19.45 11.95 11.45
C VAL A 40 -18.10 11.65 12.07
N ASN A 41 -17.59 10.45 11.84
CA ASN A 41 -16.27 10.02 12.28
C ASN A 41 -15.40 9.72 11.06
N ILE A 42 -14.29 10.45 10.94
CA ILE A 42 -13.35 10.33 9.81
C ILE A 42 -12.05 9.70 10.34
N TYR A 43 -11.56 8.67 9.66
CA TYR A 43 -10.35 7.93 10.02
C TYR A 43 -9.48 7.72 8.78
N ASN A 44 -8.17 7.86 8.97
CA ASN A 44 -7.19 7.34 8.04
C ASN A 44 -6.97 5.86 8.36
N LEU A 45 -7.06 5.00 7.34
CA LEU A 45 -6.65 3.60 7.44
C LEU A 45 -5.44 3.40 6.53
N GLY A 46 -4.26 3.41 7.14
CA GLY A 46 -2.97 3.21 6.49
C GLY A 46 -1.97 2.63 7.49
N THR A 47 -0.78 2.32 7.01
CA THR A 47 0.31 1.81 7.84
C THR A 47 1.14 2.93 8.46
N GLY A 48 1.08 4.14 7.88
CA GLY A 48 1.98 5.25 8.19
C GLY A 48 3.40 5.09 7.69
N HIS A 49 3.68 4.05 6.91
CA HIS A 49 4.99 3.78 6.33
C HIS A 49 4.94 4.03 4.82
N GLY A 50 5.73 4.99 4.35
CA GLY A 50 5.91 5.24 2.93
C GLY A 50 6.79 4.17 2.28
N THR A 51 6.38 3.66 1.12
CA THR A 51 7.18 2.79 0.26
C THR A 51 7.19 3.36 -1.15
N SER A 52 8.38 3.47 -1.75
CA SER A 52 8.55 3.92 -3.13
C SER A 52 8.11 2.87 -4.15
N VAL A 53 7.94 3.26 -5.42
CA VAL A 53 7.62 2.32 -6.49
C VAL A 53 8.73 1.28 -6.69
N LEU A 54 10.01 1.70 -6.65
CA LEU A 54 11.11 0.75 -6.81
C LEU A 54 11.29 -0.16 -5.61
N GLN A 55 11.09 0.34 -4.39
CA GLN A 55 11.08 -0.51 -3.19
C GLN A 55 10.00 -1.60 -3.33
N LEU A 56 8.78 -1.24 -3.72
CA LEU A 56 7.71 -2.21 -3.92
C LEU A 56 8.05 -3.26 -4.99
N ILE A 57 8.59 -2.85 -6.14
CA ILE A 57 9.00 -3.76 -7.22
C ILE A 57 10.08 -4.72 -6.74
N ASN A 58 11.12 -4.21 -6.07
CA ASN A 58 12.23 -5.02 -5.57
C ASN A 58 11.74 -6.01 -4.51
N THR A 59 10.92 -5.57 -3.54
CA THR A 59 10.31 -6.46 -2.55
C THR A 59 9.46 -7.54 -3.22
N PHE A 60 8.73 -7.21 -4.29
CA PHE A 60 7.96 -8.19 -5.05
C PHE A 60 8.87 -9.25 -5.70
N ILE A 61 9.94 -8.81 -6.37
CA ILE A 61 10.93 -9.69 -7.02
C ILE A 61 11.56 -10.64 -6.00
N ASP A 62 12.04 -10.09 -4.89
CA ASP A 62 12.79 -10.82 -3.86
C ASP A 62 11.91 -11.85 -3.14
N VAL A 63 10.72 -11.44 -2.67
CA VAL A 63 9.82 -12.29 -1.91
C VAL A 63 9.25 -13.42 -2.76
N ASN A 64 9.00 -13.16 -4.04
CA ASN A 64 8.37 -14.13 -4.93
C ASN A 64 9.36 -14.92 -5.80
N ASN A 65 10.65 -14.56 -5.76
CA ASN A 65 11.72 -15.12 -6.57
C ASN A 65 11.35 -15.16 -8.08
N ILE A 66 10.93 -14.00 -8.60
CA ILE A 66 10.58 -13.82 -10.01
C ILE A 66 11.24 -12.56 -10.57
N GLU A 67 11.46 -12.52 -11.88
CA GLU A 67 11.91 -11.31 -12.55
C GLU A 67 10.72 -10.47 -13.05
N ILE A 68 10.79 -9.15 -12.85
CA ILE A 68 9.79 -8.21 -13.36
C ILE A 68 10.49 -7.15 -14.20
N PRO A 69 10.35 -7.17 -15.54
CA PRO A 69 10.87 -6.09 -16.37
C PRO A 69 10.03 -4.83 -16.21
N PHE A 70 10.70 -3.72 -15.93
CA PHE A 70 10.09 -2.40 -15.86
C PHE A 70 10.90 -1.35 -16.62
N GLU A 71 10.22 -0.29 -17.02
CA GLU A 71 10.78 0.86 -17.72
C GLU A 71 10.37 2.14 -16.97
N ILE A 72 11.33 3.03 -16.74
CA ILE A 72 11.05 4.36 -16.19
C ILE A 72 10.62 5.27 -17.35
N VAL A 73 9.43 5.86 -17.21
CA VAL A 73 8.85 6.81 -18.17
C VAL A 73 8.63 8.17 -17.50
N GLY A 74 8.26 9.18 -18.27
CA GLY A 74 7.95 10.51 -17.74
C GLY A 74 6.85 10.50 -16.66
N ARG A 75 6.81 11.55 -15.85
CA ARG A 75 5.81 11.70 -14.78
C ARG A 75 4.38 11.63 -15.34
N ARG A 76 3.49 11.03 -14.58
CA ARG A 76 2.05 11.10 -14.87
C ARG A 76 1.50 12.39 -14.29
N ALA A 77 0.77 13.16 -15.09
CA ALA A 77 0.18 14.42 -14.65
C ALA A 77 -0.76 14.20 -13.45
N GLY A 78 -0.56 14.98 -12.38
CA GLY A 78 -1.34 14.89 -11.14
C GLY A 78 -0.73 14.02 -10.05
N ASP A 79 0.35 13.27 -10.34
CA ASP A 79 1.04 12.49 -9.30
C ASP A 79 1.82 13.42 -8.35
N ILE A 80 1.61 13.20 -7.05
CA ILE A 80 2.42 13.80 -5.98
C ILE A 80 3.60 12.91 -5.61
N ALA A 81 4.67 13.52 -5.10
CA ALA A 81 5.89 12.84 -4.70
C ALA A 81 5.61 11.81 -3.61
N GLU A 82 5.08 12.24 -2.46
CA GLU A 82 4.86 11.38 -1.29
C GLU A 82 3.45 11.55 -0.73
N CYS A 83 2.82 10.45 -0.31
CA CYS A 83 1.56 10.46 0.41
C CYS A 83 1.44 9.21 1.29
N TYR A 84 1.40 9.40 2.60
CA TYR A 84 1.22 8.33 3.57
C TYR A 84 0.40 8.81 4.78
N ALA A 85 -0.21 7.89 5.50
CA ALA A 85 -1.28 8.21 6.43
C ALA A 85 -0.79 8.38 7.88
N ASP A 86 -1.29 9.38 8.59
CA ASP A 86 -1.28 9.32 10.06
C ASP A 86 -2.50 8.52 10.54
N ALA A 87 -2.26 7.29 10.99
CA ALA A 87 -3.29 6.35 11.46
C ALA A 87 -3.50 6.39 12.99
N THR A 88 -2.87 7.33 13.72
CA THR A 88 -2.92 7.42 15.19
C THR A 88 -4.34 7.50 15.73
N LYS A 89 -5.25 8.17 15.01
CA LYS A 89 -6.66 8.26 15.41
C LYS A 89 -7.38 6.91 15.36
N ALA A 90 -7.12 6.11 14.32
CA ALA A 90 -7.73 4.79 14.17
C ALA A 90 -7.22 3.83 15.25
N GLU A 91 -5.92 3.90 15.58
CA GLU A 91 -5.34 3.15 16.69
C GLU A 91 -6.02 3.49 18.02
N LYS A 92 -6.08 4.79 18.37
CA LYS A 92 -6.61 5.24 19.67
C LYS A 92 -8.10 4.99 19.83
N GLU A 93 -8.90 5.21 18.79
CA GLU A 93 -10.35 5.20 18.91
C GLU A 93 -11.01 3.89 18.46
N LEU A 94 -10.42 3.17 17.51
CA LEU A 94 -10.95 1.89 17.02
C LEU A 94 -10.20 0.70 17.60
N GLY A 95 -9.02 0.90 18.20
CA GLY A 95 -8.11 -0.19 18.55
C GLY A 95 -7.52 -0.88 17.33
N TRP A 96 -7.55 -0.22 16.16
CA TRP A 96 -7.14 -0.79 14.88
C TRP A 96 -5.75 -0.31 14.47
N THR A 97 -4.91 -1.25 14.06
CA THR A 97 -3.61 -0.99 13.42
C THR A 97 -3.39 -2.01 12.30
N ALA A 98 -2.75 -1.56 11.21
CA ALA A 98 -2.26 -2.48 10.18
C ALA A 98 -1.15 -3.36 10.76
N LYS A 99 -1.16 -4.65 10.41
CA LYS A 99 -0.26 -5.67 10.99
C LYS A 99 0.60 -6.37 9.95
N HIS A 100 0.18 -6.37 8.70
CA HIS A 100 0.90 -7.02 7.61
C HIS A 100 1.92 -6.05 7.00
N THR A 101 3.09 -6.58 6.67
CA THR A 101 4.16 -5.81 6.03
C THR A 101 4.01 -5.77 4.50
N VAL A 102 4.84 -4.99 3.82
CA VAL A 102 4.86 -4.97 2.35
C VAL A 102 5.21 -6.35 1.77
N GLU A 103 6.10 -7.10 2.43
CA GLU A 103 6.44 -8.48 2.08
C GLU A 103 5.21 -9.39 2.12
N ASP A 104 4.37 -9.27 3.14
CA ASP A 104 3.11 -10.01 3.23
C ASP A 104 2.17 -9.64 2.06
N MET A 105 2.07 -8.34 1.75
CA MET A 105 1.23 -7.83 0.66
C MET A 105 1.64 -8.41 -0.69
N VAL A 106 2.92 -8.35 -1.04
CA VAL A 106 3.40 -8.84 -2.34
C VAL A 106 3.34 -10.37 -2.44
N ARG A 107 3.62 -11.08 -1.34
CA ARG A 107 3.52 -12.55 -1.28
C ARG A 107 2.09 -13.01 -1.50
N ASP A 108 1.14 -12.43 -0.79
CA ASP A 108 -0.25 -12.84 -0.83
C ASP A 108 -0.92 -12.43 -2.16
N SER A 109 -0.54 -11.27 -2.71
CA SER A 109 -0.96 -10.84 -4.05
C SER A 109 -0.48 -11.83 -5.12
N TRP A 110 0.80 -12.24 -5.08
CA TRP A 110 1.32 -13.21 -6.05
C TRP A 110 0.72 -14.60 -5.87
N ARG A 111 0.50 -15.04 -4.62
CA ARG A 111 -0.19 -16.29 -4.33
C ARG A 111 -1.58 -16.30 -4.97
N PHE A 112 -2.34 -15.21 -4.83
CA PHE A 112 -3.65 -15.08 -5.46
C PHE A 112 -3.57 -15.14 -6.98
N GLU A 113 -2.67 -14.34 -7.59
CA GLU A 113 -2.49 -14.29 -9.05
C GLU A 113 -2.12 -15.68 -9.63
N LYS A 114 -1.19 -16.39 -9.00
CA LYS A 114 -0.79 -17.75 -9.42
C LYS A 114 -1.92 -18.76 -9.33
N ALA A 115 -2.77 -18.65 -8.32
CA ALA A 115 -3.92 -19.55 -8.14
C ALA A 115 -5.07 -19.23 -9.10
N ASN A 116 -5.13 -17.99 -9.61
CA ASN A 116 -6.27 -17.47 -10.37
C ASN A 116 -5.88 -16.91 -11.74
N LYS A 117 -4.91 -17.52 -12.44
CA LYS A 117 -4.39 -17.06 -13.75
C LYS A 117 -5.45 -16.83 -14.86
N ASN A 118 -6.69 -17.27 -14.66
CA ASN A 118 -7.81 -17.12 -15.59
C ASN A 118 -8.93 -16.20 -15.07
N TYR A 119 -8.76 -15.54 -13.93
CA TYR A 119 -9.71 -14.53 -13.47
C TYR A 119 -9.62 -13.30 -14.39
N LYS A 120 -10.76 -12.90 -14.96
CA LYS A 120 -10.90 -11.69 -15.79
C LYS A 120 -11.57 -10.59 -15.00
#